data_AF-A0A317FLB0-F1
#
_entry.id   AF-A0A317FLB0-F1
#
_cell.length_a   1.000
_cell.length_b   1.000
_cell.length_c   1.000
_cell.angle_alpha   90.00
_cell.angle_beta   90.00
_cell.angle_gamma   90.00
#
_symmetry.space_group_name_H-M   'P 1'
#
loop_
_entity.id
_entity.type
_entity.pdbx_description
1 polymer ?
#
loop_
_entity_poly.entity_id
_entity_poly.type
_entity_poly.pdbx_seq_one_letter_code
_entity_poly.pdbx_strand_id
1 'polypeptide(L)'
;MLQAQLAEARGYAEEAITWYRRALELDPAHTPAIAHLGRLAFRQPATPVMDALASRHPIDTRIVTVEVRNPCNYRCFYCVAAGQNNEPVKRFDLDAIERSLAQIKADLVIIELECGGGEPTVHPQFPDLIRILAARGPVSFPSNNSQDPARWLPRQHAGRLYMRAAVHPETETKTGLETYARNARYLMDAGARFASMFIAHPTRLPRLPELRAFFAERGVPFQPIGFIGTHEGKSYPHAYTDEEKRLIGMTDEGDANWLVRVQPHLNRTRLFRGIPCNAGHRNLYLSRDGSFRRCTYDKRKLAAPLPGPTPCEVKSCGCGMMLAAMRQQDSVDAYNFFGPMAGLEPHGAGWVEQFARDAGYASFTDAMVQEQTRLFDALIRAYGKEDFPEDAPQS
;
A
#
# COMPACT_ATOMS: atom_id res chain seq x y z
N MET A 1 -31.82 -11.98 -12.52
CA MET A 1 -31.51 -11.24 -11.27
C MET A 1 -32.53 -11.48 -10.15
N LEU A 2 -33.82 -11.16 -10.32
CA LEU A 2 -34.82 -11.32 -9.25
C LEU A 2 -34.90 -12.74 -8.67
N GLN A 3 -34.92 -13.78 -9.53
CA GLN A 3 -34.92 -15.18 -9.08
C GLN A 3 -33.68 -15.55 -8.26
N ALA A 4 -32.52 -15.02 -8.64
CA ALA A 4 -31.27 -15.24 -7.92
C ALA A 4 -31.31 -14.64 -6.50
N GLN A 5 -31.82 -13.40 -6.39
CA GLN A 5 -31.95 -12.71 -5.10
C GLN A 5 -32.99 -13.37 -4.18
N LEU A 6 -34.08 -13.89 -4.75
CA LEU A 6 -35.10 -14.64 -4.00
C LEU A 6 -34.56 -15.97 -3.46
N ALA A 7 -33.83 -16.74 -4.29
CA ALA A 7 -33.17 -17.96 -3.86
C ALA A 7 -32.14 -17.69 -2.76
N GLU A 8 -31.34 -16.62 -2.91
CA GLU A 8 -30.36 -16.19 -1.91
C GLU A 8 -31.03 -15.79 -0.59
N ALA A 9 -32.09 -14.99 -0.62
CA ALA A 9 -32.84 -14.59 0.58
C ALA A 9 -33.48 -15.78 1.32
N ARG A 10 -33.73 -16.88 0.62
CA ARG A 10 -34.26 -18.14 1.18
C ARG A 10 -33.17 -19.11 1.65
N GLY A 11 -31.90 -18.76 1.50
CA GLY A 11 -30.76 -19.61 1.87
C GLY A 11 -30.42 -20.70 0.84
N TYR A 12 -31.02 -20.68 -0.35
CA TYR A 12 -30.76 -21.65 -1.42
C TYR A 12 -29.54 -21.23 -2.25
N ALA A 13 -28.35 -21.36 -1.66
CA ALA A 13 -27.10 -20.87 -2.25
C ALA A 13 -26.81 -21.44 -3.64
N GLU A 14 -26.97 -22.75 -3.85
CA GLU A 14 -26.71 -23.41 -5.14
C GLU A 14 -27.68 -22.97 -6.25
N GLU A 15 -28.95 -22.75 -5.88
CA GLU A 15 -29.97 -22.23 -6.80
C GLU A 15 -29.68 -20.77 -7.17
N ALA A 16 -29.32 -19.95 -6.19
CA ALA A 16 -28.92 -18.57 -6.41
C ALA A 16 -27.68 -18.46 -7.31
N ILE A 17 -26.66 -19.30 -7.08
CA ILE A 17 -25.46 -19.41 -7.93
C ILE A 17 -25.86 -19.71 -9.38
N THR A 18 -26.76 -20.66 -9.60
CA THR A 18 -27.25 -21.03 -10.94
C THR A 18 -27.89 -19.82 -11.64
N TRP A 19 -28.75 -19.09 -10.95
CA TRP A 19 -29.38 -17.90 -11.51
C TRP A 19 -28.42 -16.74 -11.76
N TYR A 20 -27.40 -16.55 -10.91
CA TYR A 20 -26.37 -15.55 -11.15
C TYR A 20 -25.48 -15.91 -12.34
N ARG A 21 -25.12 -17.19 -12.53
CA ARG A 21 -24.42 -17.65 -13.74
C ARG A 21 -25.23 -17.38 -14.99
N ARG A 22 -26.54 -17.66 -14.97
CA ARG A 22 -27.43 -17.35 -16.09
C ARG A 22 -27.48 -15.86 -16.42
N ALA A 23 -27.39 -14.99 -15.42
CA ALA A 23 -27.29 -13.55 -15.64
C ALA A 23 -25.97 -13.16 -16.32
N LEU A 24 -24.86 -13.83 -15.98
CA LEU A 24 -23.55 -13.61 -16.61
C LEU A 24 -23.44 -14.19 -18.03
N GLU A 25 -24.19 -15.24 -18.35
CA GLU A 25 -24.30 -15.72 -19.74
C GLU A 25 -24.95 -14.68 -20.66
N LEU A 26 -25.88 -13.88 -20.12
CA LEU A 26 -26.57 -12.82 -20.86
C LEU A 26 -25.75 -11.52 -20.92
N ASP A 27 -25.12 -11.15 -19.81
CA ASP A 27 -24.21 -10.02 -19.73
C ASP A 27 -22.99 -10.41 -18.88
N PRO A 28 -21.88 -10.83 -19.53
CA PRO A 28 -20.65 -11.19 -18.83
C PRO A 28 -20.04 -10.07 -17.98
N ALA A 29 -20.45 -8.81 -18.19
CA ALA A 29 -19.99 -7.65 -17.44
C ALA A 29 -20.95 -7.21 -16.32
N HIS A 30 -22.04 -7.96 -16.06
CA HIS A 30 -23.09 -7.60 -15.10
C HIS A 30 -22.57 -7.61 -13.65
N THR A 31 -22.09 -6.45 -13.19
CA THR A 31 -21.36 -6.31 -11.92
C THR A 31 -22.10 -6.83 -10.69
N PRO A 32 -23.43 -6.60 -10.52
CA PRO A 32 -24.18 -7.21 -9.42
C PRO A 32 -24.19 -8.75 -9.44
N ALA A 33 -24.31 -9.39 -10.62
CA ALA A 33 -24.35 -10.85 -10.70
C ALA A 33 -22.98 -11.44 -10.34
N ILE A 34 -21.89 -10.83 -10.82
CA ILE A 34 -20.51 -11.21 -10.45
C ILE A 34 -20.32 -11.12 -8.93
N ALA A 35 -20.77 -10.03 -8.32
CA ALA A 35 -20.62 -9.79 -6.89
C ALA A 35 -21.39 -10.81 -6.03
N HIS A 36 -22.63 -11.08 -6.38
CA HIS A 36 -23.45 -12.05 -5.67
C HIS A 36 -22.97 -13.49 -5.89
N LEU A 37 -22.63 -13.86 -7.13
CA LEU A 37 -22.07 -15.17 -7.47
C LEU A 37 -20.80 -15.42 -6.67
N GLY A 38 -19.87 -14.47 -6.68
CA GLY A 38 -18.62 -14.64 -5.97
C GLY A 38 -18.79 -14.62 -4.46
N ARG A 39 -19.76 -13.90 -3.87
CA ARG A 39 -20.08 -14.04 -2.43
C ARG A 39 -20.60 -15.44 -2.09
N LEU A 40 -21.49 -15.99 -2.92
CA LEU A 40 -22.10 -17.31 -2.66
C LEU A 40 -21.16 -18.47 -2.97
N ALA A 41 -20.36 -18.35 -4.02
CA ALA A 41 -19.36 -19.34 -4.42
C ALA A 41 -18.10 -19.29 -3.53
N PHE A 42 -17.83 -18.15 -2.88
CA PHE A 42 -16.72 -18.01 -1.96
C PHE A 42 -17.01 -18.69 -0.63
N ARG A 43 -16.64 -19.96 -0.57
CA ARG A 43 -16.43 -20.69 0.69
C ARG A 43 -15.03 -20.33 1.16
N GLN A 44 -14.93 -19.42 2.14
CA GLN A 44 -13.64 -18.98 2.69
C GLN A 44 -12.81 -20.21 3.08
N PRO A 45 -11.59 -20.40 2.54
CA PRO A 45 -10.66 -21.36 3.15
C PRO A 45 -10.46 -20.95 4.61
N ALA A 46 -10.32 -21.92 5.51
CA ALA A 46 -10.08 -21.62 6.92
C ALA A 46 -8.79 -20.81 7.07
N THR A 47 -8.86 -19.69 7.81
CA THR A 47 -7.73 -18.79 8.08
C THR A 47 -7.58 -18.56 9.58
N PRO A 48 -7.28 -19.62 10.35
CA PRO A 48 -7.33 -19.57 11.81
C PRO A 48 -6.48 -18.46 12.42
N VAL A 49 -5.30 -18.16 11.86
CA VAL A 49 -4.41 -17.13 12.40
C VAL A 49 -4.97 -15.74 12.13
N MET A 50 -5.40 -15.45 10.89
CA MET A 50 -6.02 -14.16 10.58
C MET A 50 -7.37 -13.95 11.28
N ASP A 51 -8.17 -15.01 11.45
CA ASP A 51 -9.43 -14.95 12.17
C ASP A 51 -9.21 -14.71 13.67
N ALA A 52 -8.20 -15.35 14.26
CA ALA A 52 -7.79 -15.10 15.64
C ALA A 52 -7.29 -13.66 15.83
N LEU A 53 -6.49 -13.14 14.89
CA LEU A 53 -6.03 -11.75 14.91
C LEU A 53 -7.21 -10.78 14.84
N ALA A 54 -8.10 -10.95 13.87
CA ALA A 54 -9.24 -10.07 13.68
C ALA A 54 -10.23 -10.10 14.85
N SER A 55 -10.41 -11.26 15.49
CA SER A 55 -11.33 -11.42 16.63
C SER A 55 -10.76 -10.87 17.94
N ARG A 56 -9.45 -11.06 18.20
CA ARG A 56 -8.79 -10.58 19.42
C ARG A 56 -8.38 -9.11 19.34
N HIS A 57 -8.15 -8.59 18.13
CA HIS A 57 -7.72 -7.23 17.86
C HIS A 57 -8.62 -6.58 16.79
N PRO A 58 -9.87 -6.22 17.14
CA PRO A 58 -10.73 -5.48 16.23
C PRO A 58 -10.15 -4.09 16.02
N ILE A 59 -9.57 -3.86 14.84
CA ILE A 59 -8.92 -2.60 14.46
C ILE A 59 -9.85 -1.80 13.54
N ASP A 60 -10.13 -0.54 13.90
CA ASP A 60 -10.81 0.42 13.04
C ASP A 60 -9.82 1.39 12.40
N THR A 61 -9.15 0.93 11.35
CA THR A 61 -8.16 1.73 10.60
C THR A 61 -8.69 2.17 9.24
N ARG A 62 -8.30 3.38 8.83
CA ARG A 62 -8.47 3.89 7.45
C ARG A 62 -7.13 4.38 6.93
N ILE A 63 -6.79 4.01 5.69
CA ILE A 63 -5.68 4.62 4.95
C ILE A 63 -6.24 5.63 3.96
N VAL A 64 -5.65 6.82 3.93
CA VAL A 64 -5.97 7.89 3.00
C VAL A 64 -4.75 8.20 2.16
N THR A 65 -4.76 7.77 0.90
CA THR A 65 -3.74 8.17 -0.06
C THR A 65 -4.07 9.55 -0.61
N VAL A 66 -3.20 10.53 -0.41
CA VAL A 66 -3.37 11.90 -0.90
C VAL A 66 -2.58 12.07 -2.20
N GLU A 67 -3.26 12.59 -3.22
CA GLU A 67 -2.67 12.97 -4.50
C GLU A 67 -1.68 14.12 -4.31
N VAL A 68 -0.42 13.91 -4.67
CA VAL A 68 0.62 14.95 -4.66
C VAL A 68 1.43 14.81 -5.93
N ARG A 69 1.08 15.61 -6.94
CA ARG A 69 1.73 15.64 -8.26
C ARG A 69 2.36 17.00 -8.51
N ASN A 70 3.66 17.01 -8.76
CA ASN A 70 4.45 18.21 -8.99
C ASN A 70 5.81 17.87 -9.63
N PRO A 71 6.60 18.87 -10.02
CA PRO A 71 7.94 18.61 -10.54
C PRO A 71 8.85 18.00 -9.48
N CYS A 72 9.68 17.03 -9.87
CA CYS A 72 10.80 16.57 -9.07
C CYS A 72 12.05 17.41 -9.40
N ASN A 73 12.94 17.60 -8.43
CA ASN A 73 14.25 18.21 -8.64
C ASN A 73 15.35 17.18 -9.04
N TYR A 74 15.05 15.89 -9.01
CA TYR A 74 15.94 14.80 -9.46
C TYR A 74 15.46 14.15 -10.76
N ARG A 75 16.35 13.46 -11.49
CA ARG A 75 16.08 12.78 -12.78
C ARG A 75 16.66 11.36 -12.75
N CYS A 76 16.27 10.60 -11.74
CA CYS A 76 16.80 9.26 -11.51
C CYS A 76 16.56 8.37 -12.74
N PHE A 77 17.59 7.70 -13.24
CA PHE A 77 17.49 6.88 -14.46
C PHE A 77 16.54 5.67 -14.34
N TYR A 78 16.17 5.29 -13.11
CA TYR A 78 15.21 4.22 -12.81
C TYR A 78 13.86 4.74 -12.30
N CYS A 79 13.57 6.03 -12.45
CA CYS A 79 12.37 6.64 -11.87
C CYS A 79 11.08 6.01 -12.40
N VAL A 80 10.28 5.42 -11.50
CA VAL A 80 8.95 4.86 -11.83
C VAL A 80 7.92 5.91 -12.28
N ALA A 81 8.23 7.19 -12.09
CA ALA A 81 7.43 8.33 -12.49
C ALA A 81 8.08 9.15 -13.61
N ALA A 82 9.05 8.57 -14.32
CA ALA A 82 9.67 9.22 -15.47
C ALA A 82 8.58 9.70 -16.45
N GLY A 83 8.66 10.97 -16.84
CA GLY A 83 7.66 11.62 -17.70
C GLY A 83 6.50 12.29 -16.95
N GLN A 84 6.17 11.86 -15.74
CA GLN A 84 5.15 12.50 -14.87
C GLN A 84 5.78 13.45 -13.84
N ASN A 85 7.07 13.27 -13.54
CA ASN A 85 7.85 14.09 -12.60
C ASN A 85 8.21 15.52 -13.11
N ASN A 86 7.58 15.98 -14.19
CA ASN A 86 7.67 17.34 -14.71
C ASN A 86 6.30 18.04 -14.75
N GLU A 87 5.24 17.39 -14.27
CA GLU A 87 3.90 17.98 -14.29
C GLU A 87 3.89 19.35 -13.58
N PRO A 88 3.33 20.40 -14.22
CA PRO A 88 3.26 21.71 -13.61
C PRO A 88 2.55 21.69 -12.26
N VAL A 89 3.04 22.49 -11.32
CA VAL A 89 2.47 22.62 -9.99
C VAL A 89 1.00 23.02 -10.10
N LYS A 90 0.15 22.21 -9.45
CA LYS A 90 -1.29 22.44 -9.34
C LYS A 90 -1.62 22.66 -7.87
N ARG A 91 -2.18 23.83 -7.55
CA ARG A 91 -2.50 24.17 -6.16
C ARG A 91 -3.53 23.21 -5.56
N PHE A 92 -3.38 22.99 -4.25
CA PHE A 92 -4.33 22.27 -3.42
C PHE A 92 -5.45 23.21 -2.95
N ASP A 93 -6.67 22.70 -2.93
CA ASP A 93 -7.76 23.26 -2.13
C ASP A 93 -7.63 22.70 -0.70
N LEU A 94 -6.83 23.40 0.11
CA LEU A 94 -6.48 22.97 1.47
C LEU A 94 -7.71 22.90 2.38
N ASP A 95 -8.63 23.85 2.24
CA ASP A 95 -9.86 23.87 3.03
C ASP A 95 -10.78 22.71 2.67
N ALA A 96 -10.89 22.35 1.38
CA ALA A 96 -11.64 21.18 0.96
C ALA A 96 -11.01 19.87 1.45
N ILE A 97 -9.68 19.77 1.42
CA ILE A 97 -8.94 18.63 1.97
C ILE A 97 -9.24 18.46 3.46
N GLU A 98 -9.15 19.54 4.25
CA GLU A 98 -9.44 19.52 5.68
C GLU A 98 -10.90 19.09 5.97
N ARG A 99 -11.86 19.68 5.26
CA ARG A 99 -13.29 19.29 5.36
C ARG A 99 -13.51 17.82 5.04
N SER A 100 -12.86 17.30 4.00
CA SER A 100 -12.99 15.88 3.62
C SER A 100 -12.40 14.95 4.65
N LEU A 101 -11.22 15.26 5.20
CA LEU A 101 -10.60 14.46 6.27
C LEU A 101 -11.47 14.39 7.55
N ALA A 102 -12.23 15.45 7.85
CA ALA A 102 -13.16 15.50 8.98
C ALA A 102 -14.37 14.54 8.83
N GLN A 103 -14.71 14.14 7.60
CA GLN A 103 -15.77 13.17 7.31
C GLN A 103 -15.38 11.73 7.67
N ILE A 104 -14.08 11.43 7.72
CA ILE A 104 -13.58 10.08 7.99
C ILE A 104 -13.75 9.78 9.47
N LYS A 105 -14.58 8.79 9.79
CA LYS A 105 -14.77 8.28 11.15
C LYS A 105 -14.07 6.94 11.28
N ALA A 106 -13.00 6.93 12.07
CA ALA A 106 -12.20 5.77 12.44
C ALA A 106 -11.28 6.12 13.61
N ASP A 107 -10.95 5.11 14.42
CA ASP A 107 -10.03 5.24 15.56
C ASP A 107 -8.62 5.65 15.09
N LEU A 108 -8.15 5.02 14.01
CA LEU A 108 -6.86 5.34 13.39
C LEU A 108 -7.04 5.74 11.92
N VAL A 109 -6.61 6.95 11.58
CA VAL A 109 -6.51 7.41 10.19
C VAL A 109 -5.05 7.62 9.82
N ILE A 110 -4.54 6.71 8.99
CA ILE A 110 -3.20 6.78 8.43
C ILE A 110 -3.30 7.53 7.11
N ILE A 111 -2.42 8.49 6.91
CA ILE A 111 -2.37 9.27 5.68
C ILE A 111 -1.09 8.93 4.96
N GLU A 112 -1.18 8.67 3.66
CA GLU A 112 -0.03 8.41 2.82
C GLU A 112 -0.02 9.38 1.65
N LEU A 113 1.13 9.96 1.32
CA LEU A 113 1.26 10.66 0.05
C LEU A 113 1.53 9.65 -1.07
N GLU A 114 0.87 9.82 -2.20
CA GLU A 114 1.04 8.90 -3.33
C GLU A 114 2.50 8.83 -3.79
N CYS A 115 2.94 7.63 -4.16
CA CYS A 115 4.23 7.45 -4.82
C CYS A 115 4.09 7.78 -6.31
N GLY A 116 5.10 8.46 -6.86
CA GLY A 116 5.25 8.62 -8.31
C GLY A 116 4.65 9.91 -8.91
N GLY A 117 4.48 10.95 -8.09
CA GLY A 117 3.98 12.26 -8.54
C GLY A 117 5.04 13.36 -8.63
N GLY A 118 6.27 13.15 -8.17
CA GLY A 118 7.29 14.22 -8.06
C GLY A 118 8.08 14.15 -6.75
N GLU A 119 8.70 15.28 -6.38
CA GLU A 119 9.26 15.46 -5.02
C GLU A 119 8.30 16.32 -4.19
N PRO A 120 7.55 15.75 -3.24
CA PRO A 120 6.48 16.49 -2.56
C PRO A 120 6.98 17.73 -1.81
N THR A 121 8.20 17.68 -1.26
CA THR A 121 8.77 18.80 -0.49
C THR A 121 9.13 20.03 -1.35
N VAL A 122 9.15 19.89 -2.68
CA VAL A 122 9.32 21.01 -3.63
C VAL A 122 8.01 21.78 -3.84
N HIS A 123 6.86 21.19 -3.52
CA HIS A 123 5.56 21.84 -3.72
C HIS A 123 5.42 23.06 -2.77
N PRO A 124 5.01 24.25 -3.27
CA PRO A 124 4.98 25.47 -2.46
C PRO A 124 3.99 25.44 -1.29
N GLN A 125 2.92 24.65 -1.40
CA GLN A 125 1.94 24.43 -0.32
C GLN A 125 2.25 23.19 0.52
N PHE A 126 3.41 22.54 0.35
CA PHE A 126 3.76 21.35 1.13
C PHE A 126 3.75 21.60 2.65
N PRO A 127 4.29 22.73 3.20
CA PRO A 127 4.25 23.00 4.64
C PRO A 127 2.82 23.05 5.20
N ASP A 128 1.90 23.70 4.48
CA ASP A 128 0.50 23.80 4.92
C ASP A 128 -0.23 22.46 4.78
N LEU A 129 0.01 21.75 3.68
CA LEU A 129 -0.57 20.43 3.44
C LEU A 129 -0.15 19.47 4.56
N ILE A 130 1.16 19.32 4.81
CA ILE A 130 1.65 18.35 5.79
C ILE A 130 1.16 18.68 7.21
N ARG A 131 1.00 19.98 7.54
CA ARG A 131 0.39 20.42 8.80
C ARG A 131 -1.06 19.95 8.92
N ILE A 132 -1.89 20.14 7.89
CA ILE A 132 -3.30 19.73 7.86
C ILE A 132 -3.41 18.19 7.97
N LEU A 133 -2.60 17.46 7.21
CA LEU A 133 -2.60 16.01 7.24
C LEU A 133 -2.18 15.48 8.62
N ALA A 134 -1.07 15.99 9.17
CA ALA A 134 -0.55 15.52 10.45
C ALA A 134 -1.43 15.91 11.64
N ALA A 135 -2.24 16.97 11.52
CA ALA A 135 -3.28 17.26 12.52
C ALA A 135 -4.35 16.15 12.56
N ARG A 136 -4.66 15.51 11.43
CA ARG A 136 -5.66 14.44 11.35
C ARG A 136 -5.15 13.07 11.80
N GLY A 137 -3.90 12.72 11.55
CA GLY A 137 -3.33 11.41 11.90
C GLY A 137 -1.87 11.23 11.44
N PRO A 138 -1.29 10.04 11.64
CA PRO A 138 0.07 9.74 11.19
C PRO A 138 0.21 9.90 9.68
N VAL A 139 1.28 10.52 9.21
CA VAL A 139 1.53 10.78 7.79
C VAL A 139 2.80 10.07 7.31
N SER A 140 2.65 9.14 6.38
CA SER A 140 3.74 8.49 5.64
C SER A 140 3.92 9.16 4.30
N PHE A 141 5.15 9.53 3.92
CA PHE A 141 5.38 10.09 2.58
C PHE A 141 6.74 9.72 1.98
N PRO A 142 6.80 9.50 0.66
CA PRO A 142 8.05 9.34 -0.05
C PRO A 142 8.72 10.70 -0.27
N SER A 143 10.05 10.74 -0.27
CA SER A 143 10.81 11.93 -0.67
C SER A 143 12.25 11.54 -1.02
N ASN A 144 12.95 12.37 -1.77
CA ASN A 144 14.38 12.30 -2.01
C ASN A 144 15.23 12.98 -0.93
N ASN A 145 14.60 13.61 0.08
CA ASN A 145 15.25 14.27 1.21
C ASN A 145 16.24 15.40 0.83
N SER A 146 16.06 15.99 -0.36
CA SER A 146 16.93 17.05 -0.87
C SER A 146 16.62 18.45 -0.32
N GLN A 147 15.37 18.70 0.07
CA GLN A 147 14.94 20.00 0.60
C GLN A 147 15.25 20.12 2.09
N ASP A 148 15.66 21.33 2.52
CA ASP A 148 15.90 21.65 3.92
C ASP A 148 14.61 21.49 4.76
N PRO A 149 14.56 20.53 5.71
CA PRO A 149 13.38 20.26 6.51
C PRO A 149 12.96 21.43 7.39
N ALA A 150 13.85 22.38 7.69
CA ALA A 150 13.48 23.59 8.43
C ALA A 150 12.44 24.45 7.70
N ARG A 151 12.32 24.31 6.38
CA ARG A 151 11.39 25.08 5.54
C ARG A 151 9.96 24.55 5.55
N TRP A 152 9.76 23.29 5.91
CA TRP A 152 8.46 22.63 5.74
C TRP A 152 7.99 21.81 6.93
N LEU A 153 8.84 21.46 7.89
CA LEU A 153 8.47 20.60 9.00
C LEU A 153 7.55 21.33 10.01
N PRO A 154 6.30 20.87 10.21
CA PRO A 154 5.48 21.35 11.32
C PRO A 154 5.98 20.73 12.63
N ARG A 155 6.89 21.42 13.35
CA ARG A 155 7.56 20.88 14.55
C ARG A 155 6.61 20.27 15.59
N GLN A 156 5.46 20.90 15.82
CA GLN A 156 4.42 20.42 16.75
C GLN A 156 3.80 19.06 16.36
N HIS A 157 3.98 18.62 15.11
CA HIS A 157 3.46 17.36 14.59
C HIS A 157 4.58 16.40 14.14
N ALA A 158 5.85 16.70 14.41
CA ALA A 158 6.97 15.88 13.94
C ALA A 158 6.85 14.40 14.35
N GLY A 159 6.40 14.11 15.57
CA GLY A 159 6.13 12.74 16.06
C GLY A 159 5.05 11.97 15.27
N ARG A 160 4.28 12.65 14.42
CA ARG A 160 3.26 12.06 13.54
C ARG A 160 3.76 11.78 12.12
N LEU A 161 5.02 12.07 11.82
CA LEU A 161 5.56 11.93 10.47
C LEU A 161 6.42 10.66 10.34
N TYR A 162 6.22 9.95 9.24
CA TYR A 162 7.09 8.88 8.79
C TYR A 162 7.58 9.18 7.36
N MET A 163 8.84 9.60 7.24
CA MET A 163 9.43 9.91 5.94
C MET A 163 10.16 8.69 5.39
N ARG A 164 9.67 8.19 4.25
CA ARG A 164 10.27 7.11 3.47
C ARG A 164 11.20 7.74 2.42
N ALA A 165 12.43 8.03 2.83
CA ALA A 165 13.37 8.79 2.01
C ALA A 165 14.19 7.86 1.10
N ALA A 166 14.10 8.04 -0.21
CA ALA A 166 14.91 7.25 -1.14
C ALA A 166 16.30 7.85 -1.32
N VAL A 167 17.34 7.03 -1.16
CA VAL A 167 18.72 7.40 -1.49
C VAL A 167 18.90 7.22 -2.99
N HIS A 168 18.87 8.32 -3.74
CA HIS A 168 18.99 8.34 -5.19
C HIS A 168 20.42 8.63 -5.67
N PRO A 169 20.81 8.24 -6.90
CA PRO A 169 22.14 8.51 -7.48
C PRO A 169 22.59 9.96 -7.32
N GLU A 170 21.67 10.92 -7.50
CA GLU A 170 21.90 12.36 -7.36
C GLU A 170 22.33 12.77 -5.95
N THR A 171 21.97 11.97 -4.94
CA THR A 171 22.39 12.17 -3.55
C THR A 171 23.81 11.67 -3.31
N GLU A 172 24.29 10.70 -4.10
CA GLU A 172 25.50 9.94 -3.79
C GLU A 172 26.82 10.65 -4.14
N THR A 173 26.82 11.99 -4.10
CA THR A 173 28.01 12.82 -4.04
C THR A 173 28.43 13.00 -2.57
N LYS A 174 29.70 13.33 -2.30
CA LYS A 174 30.16 13.56 -0.92
C LYS A 174 29.31 14.62 -0.20
N THR A 175 29.04 15.75 -0.84
CA THR A 175 28.22 16.84 -0.28
C THR A 175 26.73 16.47 -0.21
N GLY A 176 26.24 15.68 -1.16
CA GLY A 176 24.85 15.21 -1.20
C GLY A 176 24.54 14.26 -0.04
N LEU A 177 25.41 13.28 0.21
CA LEU A 177 25.26 12.34 1.32
C LEU A 177 25.26 13.03 2.69
N GLU A 178 26.17 13.99 2.89
CA GLU A 178 26.20 14.77 4.14
C GLU A 178 24.96 15.65 4.31
N THR A 179 24.48 16.27 3.23
CA THR A 179 23.23 17.05 3.24
C THR A 179 22.04 16.17 3.57
N TYR A 180 21.95 15.00 2.96
CA TYR A 180 20.91 14.02 3.24
C TYR A 180 20.95 13.61 4.71
N ALA A 181 22.11 13.22 5.23
CA ALA A 181 22.25 12.76 6.61
C ALA A 181 21.89 13.86 7.62
N ARG A 182 22.31 15.11 7.36
CA ARG A 182 21.92 16.28 8.16
C ARG A 182 20.40 16.47 8.18
N ASN A 183 19.75 16.41 7.02
CA ASN A 183 18.29 16.56 6.91
C ASN A 183 17.56 15.42 7.64
N ALA A 184 18.05 14.18 7.49
CA ALA A 184 17.52 13.02 8.16
C ALA A 184 17.63 13.16 9.70
N ARG A 185 18.79 13.60 10.20
CA ARG A 185 18.97 13.84 11.64
C ARG A 185 18.06 14.95 12.16
N TYR A 186 17.96 16.06 11.45
CA TYR A 186 17.05 17.15 11.83
C TYR A 186 15.61 16.67 12.05
N LEU A 187 15.13 15.77 11.17
CA LEU A 187 13.79 15.19 11.28
C LEU A 187 13.66 14.23 12.46
N MET A 188 14.62 13.33 12.63
CA MET A 188 14.62 12.35 13.72
C MET A 188 14.79 13.01 15.09
N ASP A 189 15.63 14.05 15.20
CA ASP A 189 15.83 14.82 16.43
C ASP A 189 14.56 15.62 16.79
N ALA A 190 13.74 15.97 15.81
CA ALA A 190 12.41 16.54 16.03
C ALA A 190 11.35 15.49 16.42
N GLY A 191 11.67 14.20 16.41
CA GLY A 191 10.78 13.09 16.77
C GLY A 191 10.10 12.41 15.58
N ALA A 192 10.39 12.81 14.34
CA ALA A 192 9.85 12.12 13.17
C ALA A 192 10.51 10.76 12.96
N ARG A 193 9.72 9.80 12.47
CA ARG A 193 10.27 8.51 12.00
C ARG A 193 10.83 8.70 10.61
N PHE A 194 11.94 8.03 10.34
CA PHE A 194 12.68 8.18 9.09
C PHE A 194 13.19 6.82 8.62
N ALA A 195 13.14 6.55 7.33
CA ALA A 195 13.75 5.37 6.72
C ALA A 195 14.49 5.76 5.45
N SER A 196 15.79 5.50 5.38
CA SER A 196 16.54 5.64 4.13
C SER A 196 16.41 4.35 3.30
N MET A 197 15.86 4.47 2.11
CA MET A 197 15.56 3.38 1.20
C MET A 197 16.52 3.43 0.01
N PHE A 198 17.42 2.46 -0.08
CA PHE A 198 18.33 2.34 -1.22
C PHE A 198 17.70 1.44 -2.29
N ILE A 199 17.36 2.03 -3.45
CA ILE A 199 16.89 1.23 -4.59
C ILE A 199 18.06 0.42 -5.14
N ALA A 200 17.98 -0.90 -4.96
CA ALA A 200 19.00 -1.88 -5.28
C ALA A 200 19.18 -2.16 -6.79
N HIS A 201 19.19 -1.12 -7.60
CA HIS A 201 19.46 -1.23 -9.03
C HIS A 201 20.83 -1.91 -9.24
N PRO A 202 20.97 -2.88 -10.18
CA PRO A 202 22.21 -3.66 -10.36
C PRO A 202 23.47 -2.80 -10.49
N THR A 203 23.43 -1.71 -11.25
CA THR A 203 24.58 -0.78 -11.40
C THR A 203 24.98 -0.05 -10.12
N ARG A 204 24.15 -0.08 -9.07
CA ARG A 204 24.40 0.60 -7.79
C ARG A 204 24.76 -0.35 -6.66
N LEU A 205 24.47 -1.65 -6.80
CA LEU A 205 24.78 -2.65 -5.76
C LEU A 205 26.21 -2.59 -5.22
N PRO A 206 27.26 -2.34 -6.03
CA PRO A 206 28.63 -2.22 -5.51
C PRO A 206 28.82 -1.12 -4.45
N ARG A 207 27.95 -0.10 -4.44
CA ARG A 207 28.00 1.00 -3.47
C ARG A 207 27.35 0.67 -2.13
N LEU A 208 26.57 -0.40 -2.06
CA LEU A 208 25.75 -0.70 -0.90
C LEU A 208 26.57 -0.84 0.40
N PRO A 209 27.73 -1.53 0.44
CA PRO A 209 28.54 -1.61 1.67
C PRO A 209 29.03 -0.25 2.17
N GLU A 210 29.52 0.60 1.25
CA GLU A 210 29.99 1.96 1.57
C GLU A 210 28.85 2.81 2.14
N LEU A 211 27.69 2.81 1.50
CA LEU A 211 26.53 3.59 1.94
C LEU A 211 26.01 3.11 3.29
N ARG A 212 25.97 1.79 3.53
CA ARG A 212 25.59 1.24 4.86
C ARG A 212 26.50 1.79 5.95
N ALA A 213 27.82 1.75 5.74
CA ALA A 213 28.78 2.28 6.72
C ALA A 213 28.57 3.78 6.95
N PHE A 214 28.45 4.56 5.87
CA PHE A 214 28.22 6.01 5.93
C PHE A 214 27.00 6.39 6.78
N PHE A 215 25.86 5.72 6.57
CA PHE A 215 24.63 6.00 7.30
C PHE A 215 24.67 5.48 8.74
N ALA A 216 25.31 4.33 8.97
CA ALA A 216 25.48 3.77 10.32
C ALA A 216 26.32 4.71 11.21
N GLU A 217 27.44 5.22 10.71
CA GLU A 217 28.29 6.21 11.43
C GLU A 217 27.52 7.47 11.83
N ARG A 218 26.49 7.84 11.07
CA ARG A 218 25.66 9.04 11.28
C ARG A 218 24.38 8.74 12.04
N GLY A 219 24.17 7.50 12.50
CA GLY A 219 22.95 7.09 13.20
C GLY A 219 21.69 7.30 12.36
N VAL A 220 21.79 7.13 11.04
CA VAL A 220 20.66 7.25 10.11
C VAL A 220 20.22 5.86 9.68
N PRO A 221 18.93 5.48 9.82
CA PRO A 221 18.45 4.18 9.41
C PRO A 221 18.55 4.04 7.89
N PHE A 222 19.05 2.89 7.43
CA PHE A 222 19.31 2.62 6.02
C PHE A 222 19.01 1.16 5.67
N GLN A 223 18.17 0.96 4.67
CA GLN A 223 17.78 -0.36 4.18
C GLN A 223 17.73 -0.38 2.65
N PRO A 224 18.25 -1.43 2.01
CA PRO A 224 18.01 -1.67 0.59
C PRO A 224 16.54 -2.06 0.34
N ILE A 225 16.03 -1.71 -0.83
CA ILE A 225 14.77 -2.20 -1.38
C ILE A 225 15.04 -2.72 -2.78
N GLY A 226 14.51 -3.90 -3.10
CA GLY A 226 14.64 -4.52 -4.42
C GLY A 226 14.19 -3.59 -5.54
N PHE A 227 14.98 -3.54 -6.61
CA PHE A 227 14.60 -2.85 -7.83
C PHE A 227 13.50 -3.64 -8.55
N ILE A 228 12.49 -2.93 -9.03
CA ILE A 228 11.42 -3.47 -9.87
C ILE A 228 11.53 -2.78 -11.22
N GLY A 229 11.86 -3.54 -12.26
CA GLY A 229 12.04 -3.02 -13.61
C GLY A 229 12.99 -3.86 -14.44
N THR A 230 13.28 -3.37 -15.64
CA THR A 230 14.17 -4.05 -16.60
C THR A 230 15.51 -3.35 -16.67
N HIS A 231 16.60 -4.12 -16.71
CA HIS A 231 17.94 -3.62 -16.96
C HIS A 231 18.72 -4.64 -17.79
N GLU A 232 19.34 -4.19 -18.90
CA GLU A 232 20.11 -5.05 -19.82
C GLU A 232 19.35 -6.34 -20.24
N GLY A 233 18.06 -6.21 -20.53
CA GLY A 233 17.19 -7.34 -20.92
C GLY A 233 16.78 -8.28 -19.78
N LYS A 234 17.23 -8.05 -18.55
CA LYS A 234 16.86 -8.83 -17.36
C LYS A 234 15.73 -8.18 -16.59
N SER A 235 14.81 -8.98 -16.05
CA SER A 235 13.65 -8.53 -15.27
C SER A 235 13.91 -8.67 -13.77
N TYR A 236 13.95 -7.55 -13.05
CA TYR A 236 14.13 -7.48 -11.60
C TYR A 236 12.78 -7.35 -10.88
N PRO A 237 12.60 -7.95 -9.69
CA PRO A 237 13.65 -8.53 -8.83
C PRO A 237 14.04 -9.99 -9.15
N HIS A 238 13.37 -10.67 -10.09
CA HIS A 238 13.59 -12.09 -10.38
C HIS A 238 15.02 -12.42 -10.85
N ALA A 239 15.66 -11.47 -11.53
CA ALA A 239 17.01 -11.62 -12.07
C ALA A 239 18.15 -11.47 -11.04
N TYR A 240 17.87 -11.16 -9.77
CA TYR A 240 18.91 -11.15 -8.74
C TYR A 240 19.48 -12.55 -8.53
N THR A 241 20.80 -12.63 -8.47
CA THR A 241 21.53 -13.81 -7.98
C THR A 241 21.29 -14.01 -6.49
N ASP A 242 21.54 -15.22 -5.97
CA ASP A 242 21.36 -15.50 -4.54
C ASP A 242 22.35 -14.71 -3.66
N GLU A 243 23.52 -14.36 -4.18
CA GLU A 243 24.46 -13.44 -3.52
C GLU A 243 23.86 -12.03 -3.43
N GLU A 244 23.32 -11.50 -4.53
CA GLU A 244 22.70 -10.17 -4.53
C GLU A 244 21.47 -10.13 -3.63
N LYS A 245 20.64 -11.19 -3.63
CA LYS A 245 19.51 -11.34 -2.71
C LYS A 245 19.96 -11.32 -1.26
N ARG A 246 21.01 -12.06 -0.89
CA ARG A 246 21.60 -12.01 0.46
C ARG A 246 22.12 -10.61 0.78
N LEU A 247 22.84 -9.99 -0.14
CA LEU A 247 23.40 -8.65 0.01
C LEU A 247 22.31 -7.59 0.26
N ILE A 248 21.12 -7.73 -0.33
CA ILE A 248 20.00 -6.79 -0.16
C ILE A 248 18.97 -7.24 0.89
N GLY A 249 19.21 -8.34 1.60
CA GLY A 249 18.29 -8.86 2.62
C GLY A 249 16.99 -9.46 2.07
N MET A 250 16.98 -9.89 0.80
CA MET A 250 15.89 -10.63 0.16
C MET A 250 16.11 -12.13 0.27
N THR A 251 16.29 -12.64 1.49
CA THR A 251 16.41 -14.08 1.76
C THR A 251 15.09 -14.67 2.27
N ASP A 252 14.88 -15.96 2.05
CA ASP A 252 13.70 -16.69 2.58
C ASP A 252 13.67 -16.72 4.12
N GLU A 253 14.83 -16.52 4.76
CA GLU A 253 15.03 -16.48 6.21
C GLU A 253 14.90 -15.08 6.81
N GLY A 254 14.90 -14.02 5.99
CA GLY A 254 14.74 -12.66 6.45
C GLY A 254 13.27 -12.34 6.69
N ASP A 255 12.99 -11.43 7.62
CA ASP A 255 11.69 -10.76 7.80
C ASP A 255 11.32 -9.88 6.58
N ALA A 256 11.58 -10.35 5.36
CA ALA A 256 10.98 -9.85 4.15
C ALA A 256 9.47 -10.00 4.32
N ASN A 257 8.85 -8.89 4.73
CA ASN A 257 7.43 -8.67 4.91
C ASN A 257 6.64 -9.69 4.11
N TRP A 258 5.83 -10.54 4.77
CA TRP A 258 5.02 -11.59 4.15
C TRP A 258 4.30 -11.11 2.89
N LEU A 259 3.98 -9.82 2.82
CA LEU A 259 3.46 -9.14 1.64
C LEU A 259 4.30 -9.35 0.38
N VAL A 260 5.63 -9.27 0.47
CA VAL A 260 6.55 -9.51 -0.66
C VAL A 260 6.40 -10.94 -1.18
N ARG A 261 6.19 -11.91 -0.29
CA ARG A 261 5.99 -13.33 -0.66
C ARG A 261 4.61 -13.58 -1.28
N VAL A 262 3.61 -12.78 -0.92
CA VAL A 262 2.24 -12.84 -1.47
C VAL A 262 2.09 -12.00 -2.75
N GLN A 263 2.90 -10.97 -2.94
CA GLN A 263 2.81 -10.04 -4.08
C GLN A 263 2.85 -10.74 -5.46
N PRO A 264 3.69 -11.75 -5.72
CA PRO A 264 3.65 -12.49 -6.98
C PRO A 264 2.26 -13.07 -7.25
N HIS A 265 1.57 -13.60 -6.23
CA HIS A 265 0.20 -14.10 -6.36
C HIS A 265 -0.79 -12.98 -6.67
N LEU A 266 -0.70 -11.85 -5.95
CA LEU A 266 -1.55 -10.67 -6.17
C LEU A 266 -1.43 -10.09 -7.58
N ASN A 267 -0.26 -10.23 -8.19
CA ASN A 267 0.02 -9.73 -9.53
C ASN A 267 -0.30 -10.74 -10.64
N ARG A 268 -0.67 -12.00 -10.32
CA ARG A 268 -1.07 -13.02 -11.32
C ARG A 268 -2.33 -12.63 -12.07
N THR A 269 -3.25 -11.91 -11.45
CA THR A 269 -4.43 -11.39 -12.11
C THR A 269 -4.58 -9.92 -11.76
N ARG A 270 -4.78 -9.08 -12.78
CA ARG A 270 -5.08 -7.65 -12.56
C ARG A 270 -6.56 -7.34 -12.72
N LEU A 271 -7.38 -8.33 -13.08
CA LEU A 271 -8.80 -8.19 -13.33
C LEU A 271 -9.60 -8.38 -12.05
N PHE A 272 -9.72 -7.35 -11.21
CA PHE A 272 -10.50 -7.44 -9.96
C PHE A 272 -11.96 -6.96 -10.08
N ARG A 273 -12.41 -6.58 -11.28
CA ARG A 273 -13.77 -6.09 -11.56
C ARG A 273 -14.86 -7.03 -11.03
N GLY A 274 -15.79 -6.54 -10.23
CA GLY A 274 -16.89 -7.31 -9.63
C GLY A 274 -16.56 -7.95 -8.29
N ILE A 275 -15.28 -7.99 -7.89
CA ILE A 275 -14.89 -8.48 -6.55
C ILE A 275 -15.05 -7.33 -5.54
N PRO A 276 -15.66 -7.57 -4.37
CA PRO A 276 -15.75 -6.58 -3.29
C PRO A 276 -14.38 -6.06 -2.87
N CYS A 277 -14.25 -4.73 -2.85
CA CYS A 277 -13.02 -4.03 -2.58
C CYS A 277 -13.23 -2.99 -1.48
N ASN A 278 -12.29 -2.93 -0.55
CA ASN A 278 -12.18 -1.96 0.52
C ASN A 278 -11.82 -0.55 0.03
N ALA A 279 -11.45 -0.38 -1.24
CA ALA A 279 -11.24 0.91 -1.86
C ALA A 279 -12.53 1.74 -1.87
N GLY A 280 -12.45 2.97 -1.38
CA GLY A 280 -13.58 3.86 -1.10
C GLY A 280 -14.18 3.68 0.30
N HIS A 281 -13.84 2.61 1.03
CA HIS A 281 -14.30 2.36 2.39
C HIS A 281 -13.13 2.43 3.40
N ARG A 282 -12.28 1.41 3.46
CA ARG A 282 -11.08 1.38 4.33
C ARG A 282 -9.89 2.11 3.73
N ASN A 283 -9.73 2.04 2.42
CA ASN A 283 -8.67 2.74 1.69
C ASN A 283 -9.29 3.83 0.83
N LEU A 284 -8.98 5.08 1.10
CA LEU A 284 -9.52 6.25 0.41
C LEU A 284 -8.43 6.90 -0.43
N TYR A 285 -8.82 7.48 -1.55
CA TYR A 285 -7.94 8.33 -2.33
C TYR A 285 -8.48 9.77 -2.27
N LEU A 286 -7.68 10.71 -1.78
CA LEU A 286 -8.03 12.12 -1.64
C LEU A 286 -7.31 12.93 -2.71
N SER A 287 -8.09 13.56 -3.60
CA SER A 287 -7.55 14.36 -4.69
C SER A 287 -7.21 15.78 -4.22
N ARG A 288 -6.42 16.50 -5.03
CA ARG A 288 -5.97 17.87 -4.70
C ARG A 288 -7.09 18.91 -4.50
N ASP A 289 -8.29 18.65 -5.02
CA ASP A 289 -9.49 19.49 -4.88
C ASP A 289 -10.35 19.09 -3.67
N GLY A 290 -9.83 18.23 -2.79
CA GLY A 290 -10.54 17.69 -1.63
C GLY A 290 -11.55 16.60 -1.97
N SER A 291 -11.73 16.20 -3.23
CA SER A 291 -12.69 15.14 -3.57
C SER A 291 -12.14 13.74 -3.27
N PHE A 292 -13.00 12.88 -2.70
CA PHE A 292 -12.69 11.47 -2.53
C PHE A 292 -12.84 10.71 -3.84
N ARG A 293 -12.01 9.69 -4.02
CA ARG A 293 -12.12 8.62 -5.02
C ARG A 293 -11.93 7.28 -4.32
N ARG A 294 -12.35 6.18 -4.96
CA ARG A 294 -12.08 4.83 -4.42
C ARG A 294 -10.59 4.52 -4.39
N CYS A 295 -9.90 4.80 -5.49
CA CYS A 295 -8.46 4.56 -5.67
C CYS A 295 -7.93 5.41 -6.83
N THR A 296 -6.64 5.27 -7.16
CA THR A 296 -6.03 5.99 -8.30
C THR A 296 -6.61 5.59 -9.67
N TYR A 297 -7.12 4.36 -9.80
CA TYR A 297 -7.66 3.81 -11.06
C TYR A 297 -9.15 4.11 -11.27
N ASP A 298 -9.91 4.44 -10.22
CA ASP A 298 -11.32 4.82 -10.32
C ASP A 298 -11.43 6.34 -10.28
N LYS A 299 -11.72 6.96 -11.44
CA LYS A 299 -11.79 8.42 -11.57
C LYS A 299 -13.09 9.04 -11.03
N ARG A 300 -14.06 8.23 -10.63
CA ARG A 300 -15.34 8.72 -10.12
C ARG A 300 -15.14 9.38 -8.75
N LYS A 301 -15.68 10.58 -8.62
CA LYS A 301 -15.71 11.31 -7.36
C LYS A 301 -16.75 10.70 -6.44
N LEU A 302 -16.41 10.60 -5.16
CA LEU A 302 -17.30 10.23 -4.09
C LEU A 302 -17.62 11.48 -3.27
N ALA A 303 -18.89 11.65 -2.89
CA ALA A 303 -19.30 12.73 -1.99
C ALA A 303 -18.81 12.47 -0.55
N ALA A 304 -18.70 11.20 -0.15
CA ALA A 304 -18.24 10.74 1.15
C ALA A 304 -17.63 9.32 1.02
N PRO A 305 -16.88 8.84 2.03
CA PRO A 305 -16.48 7.44 2.10
C PRO A 305 -17.66 6.48 1.97
N LEU A 306 -17.46 5.35 1.29
CA LEU A 306 -18.43 4.28 1.14
C LEU A 306 -18.72 3.62 2.51
N PRO A 307 -19.96 3.17 2.74
CA PRO A 307 -20.35 2.55 4.01
C PRO A 307 -19.75 1.15 4.23
N GLY A 308 -19.28 0.51 3.17
CA GLY A 308 -18.69 -0.82 3.22
C GLY A 308 -17.96 -1.19 1.91
N PRO A 309 -17.36 -2.38 1.85
CA PRO A 309 -16.73 -2.86 0.63
C PRO A 309 -17.76 -3.03 -0.48
N THR A 310 -17.50 -2.48 -1.67
CA THR A 310 -18.40 -2.61 -2.83
C THR A 310 -17.68 -3.25 -4.01
N PRO A 311 -18.39 -3.88 -4.95
CA PRO A 311 -17.78 -4.48 -6.14
C PRO A 311 -16.92 -3.49 -6.91
N CYS A 312 -15.73 -3.91 -7.34
CA CYS A 312 -14.82 -3.07 -8.12
C CYS A 312 -15.36 -2.89 -9.56
N GLU A 313 -15.20 -1.72 -10.16
CA GLU A 313 -15.56 -1.50 -11.58
C GLU A 313 -14.33 -1.33 -12.48
N VAL A 314 -13.16 -1.19 -11.88
CA VAL A 314 -11.89 -1.01 -12.59
C VAL A 314 -11.52 -2.30 -13.33
N LYS A 315 -11.21 -2.19 -14.63
CA LYS A 315 -10.89 -3.31 -15.51
C LYS A 315 -9.50 -3.91 -15.27
N SER A 316 -8.54 -3.11 -14.79
CA SER A 316 -7.19 -3.56 -14.45
C SER A 316 -6.65 -2.77 -13.27
N CYS A 317 -6.14 -3.45 -12.25
CA CYS A 317 -5.58 -2.84 -11.05
C CYS A 317 -4.29 -3.57 -10.65
N GLY A 318 -3.26 -2.82 -10.28
CA GLY A 318 -1.98 -3.37 -9.82
C GLY A 318 -1.91 -3.65 -8.31
N CYS A 319 -2.98 -3.40 -7.55
CA CYS A 319 -2.91 -3.49 -6.09
C CYS A 319 -3.29 -4.87 -5.56
N GLY A 320 -4.44 -5.46 -5.93
CA GLY A 320 -4.96 -6.75 -5.40
C GLY A 320 -5.18 -6.83 -3.88
N MET A 321 -4.57 -5.93 -3.11
CA MET A 321 -4.42 -5.90 -1.66
C MET A 321 -5.66 -5.44 -0.92
N MET A 322 -6.48 -4.63 -1.59
CA MET A 322 -7.64 -4.01 -0.97
C MET A 322 -8.90 -4.86 -1.15
N LEU A 323 -8.78 -6.12 -1.58
CA LEU A 323 -9.92 -7.01 -1.65
C LEU A 323 -10.46 -7.27 -0.25
N ALA A 324 -11.79 -7.24 -0.11
CA ALA A 324 -12.44 -7.30 1.20
C ALA A 324 -12.01 -8.53 2.02
N ALA A 325 -11.81 -9.67 1.35
CA ALA A 325 -11.39 -10.92 1.97
C ALA A 325 -9.97 -10.90 2.55
N MET A 326 -9.06 -10.05 2.03
CA MET A 326 -7.66 -10.04 2.46
C MET A 326 -7.42 -9.23 3.74
N ARG A 327 -8.36 -8.33 4.11
CA ARG A 327 -8.34 -7.50 5.34
C ARG A 327 -7.01 -6.78 5.64
N GLN A 328 -6.20 -6.47 4.62
CA GLN A 328 -4.85 -5.92 4.76
C GLN A 328 -4.75 -4.66 5.65
N GLN A 329 -5.80 -3.84 5.58
CA GLN A 329 -5.88 -2.54 6.25
C GLN A 329 -6.14 -2.65 7.75
N ASP A 330 -6.61 -3.81 8.21
CA ASP A 330 -6.93 -4.10 9.60
C ASP A 330 -5.84 -4.99 10.24
N SER A 331 -4.64 -5.01 9.64
CA SER A 331 -3.52 -5.79 10.18
C SER A 331 -2.99 -5.16 11.46
N VAL A 332 -2.73 -6.01 12.46
CA VAL A 332 -2.12 -5.61 13.73
C VAL A 332 -0.75 -4.96 13.51
N ASP A 333 0.01 -5.41 12.50
CA ASP A 333 1.31 -4.82 12.15
C ASP A 333 1.19 -3.36 11.73
N ALA A 334 0.26 -3.04 10.83
CA ALA A 334 0.04 -1.67 10.37
C ALA A 334 -0.42 -0.78 11.53
N TYR A 335 -1.34 -1.27 12.36
CA TYR A 335 -1.80 -0.56 13.54
C TYR A 335 -0.68 -0.33 14.56
N ASN A 336 0.11 -1.35 14.90
CA ASN A 336 1.19 -1.23 15.88
C ASN A 336 2.32 -0.33 15.39
N PHE A 337 2.51 -0.24 14.07
CA PHE A 337 3.41 0.76 13.50
C PHE A 337 2.80 2.17 13.67
N PHE A 338 1.64 2.47 13.11
CA PHE A 338 1.15 3.87 13.05
C PHE A 338 0.42 4.36 14.31
N GLY A 339 -0.25 3.48 15.06
CA GLY A 339 -1.03 3.77 16.25
C GLY A 339 -0.29 4.62 17.29
N PRO A 340 0.95 4.27 17.68
CA PRO A 340 1.73 5.07 18.64
C PRO A 340 2.00 6.50 18.17
N MET A 341 2.11 6.73 16.85
CA MET A 341 2.25 8.08 16.30
C MET A 341 0.97 8.91 16.48
N ALA A 342 -0.18 8.24 16.59
CA ALA A 342 -1.46 8.86 16.92
C ALA A 342 -1.74 8.93 18.43
N GLY A 343 -0.83 8.45 19.29
CA GLY A 343 -1.05 8.32 20.73
C GLY A 343 -1.94 7.14 21.12
N LEU A 344 -2.05 6.13 20.26
CA LEU A 344 -2.78 4.90 20.55
C LEU A 344 -1.82 3.81 21.04
N GLU A 345 -2.29 3.02 22.00
CA GLU A 345 -1.52 1.90 22.54
C GLU A 345 -1.41 0.74 21.53
N PRO A 346 -0.22 0.15 21.34
CA PRO A 346 -0.05 -1.06 20.54
C PRO A 346 -0.87 -2.24 21.07
N HIS A 347 -1.33 -3.09 20.16
CA HIS A 347 -1.89 -4.39 20.51
C HIS A 347 -0.79 -5.41 20.79
N GLY A 348 -0.86 -6.10 21.94
CA GLY A 348 0.04 -7.20 22.28
C GLY A 348 -0.17 -8.42 21.38
N ALA A 349 0.69 -8.58 20.38
CA ALA A 349 0.66 -9.68 19.40
C ALA A 349 1.59 -10.86 19.75
N GLY A 350 2.18 -10.88 20.96
CA GLY A 350 3.15 -11.91 21.34
C GLY A 350 2.60 -13.35 21.37
N TRP A 351 1.28 -13.50 21.45
CA TRP A 351 0.60 -14.80 21.40
C TRP A 351 0.56 -15.42 19.99
N VAL A 352 0.68 -14.58 18.95
CA VAL A 352 0.38 -14.96 17.56
C VAL A 352 1.40 -15.98 17.04
N GLU A 353 2.67 -15.81 17.41
CA GLU A 353 3.74 -16.72 16.99
C GLU A 353 3.49 -18.15 17.49
N GLN A 354 3.17 -18.31 18.79
CA GLN A 354 2.86 -19.62 19.34
C GLN A 354 1.56 -20.18 18.75
N PHE A 355 0.53 -19.34 18.61
CA PHE A 355 -0.75 -19.76 18.03
C PHE A 355 -0.59 -20.25 16.57
N ALA A 356 0.25 -19.59 15.77
CA ALA A 356 0.57 -20.04 14.42
C ALA A 356 1.24 -21.43 14.43
N ARG A 357 2.18 -21.67 15.36
CA ARG A 357 2.82 -22.98 15.53
C ARG A 357 1.83 -24.06 15.98
N ASP A 358 0.95 -23.74 16.92
CA ASP A 358 -0.10 -24.66 17.39
C ASP A 358 -1.10 -25.00 16.26
N ALA A 359 -1.33 -24.06 15.33
CA ALA A 359 -2.13 -24.26 14.13
C ALA A 359 -1.38 -25.01 13.00
N GLY A 360 -0.13 -25.40 13.21
CA GLY A 360 0.68 -26.19 12.28
C GLY A 360 1.56 -25.39 11.30
N TYR A 361 1.72 -24.09 11.50
CA TYR A 361 2.60 -23.24 10.68
C TYR A 361 4.03 -23.17 11.23
N ALA A 362 5.01 -22.87 10.38
CA ALA A 362 6.41 -22.77 10.81
C ALA A 362 6.70 -21.51 11.64
N SER A 363 5.95 -20.43 11.38
CA SER A 363 6.01 -19.13 12.07
C SER A 363 4.75 -18.31 11.76
N PHE A 364 4.57 -17.16 12.42
CA PHE A 364 3.51 -16.21 12.07
C PHE A 364 3.62 -15.73 10.60
N THR A 365 4.82 -15.36 10.16
CA THR A 365 5.06 -14.93 8.77
C THR A 365 4.68 -16.01 7.77
N ASP A 366 5.03 -17.27 8.06
CA ASP A 366 4.64 -18.41 7.24
C ASP A 366 3.11 -18.58 7.18
N ALA A 367 2.42 -18.47 8.31
CA ALA A 367 0.96 -18.49 8.36
C ALA A 367 0.34 -17.38 7.50
N MET A 368 0.80 -16.13 7.63
CA MET A 368 0.30 -15.01 6.85
C MET A 368 0.46 -15.24 5.34
N VAL A 369 1.62 -15.74 4.91
CA VAL A 369 1.85 -16.05 3.49
C VAL A 369 0.90 -17.14 2.99
N GLN A 370 0.81 -18.26 3.72
CA GLN A 370 0.01 -19.40 3.30
C GLN A 370 -1.50 -19.11 3.34
N GLU A 371 -2.00 -18.47 4.40
CA GLU A 371 -3.42 -18.14 4.52
C GLU A 371 -3.87 -17.09 3.48
N GLN A 372 -3.10 -16.02 3.29
CA GLN A 372 -3.42 -14.99 2.29
C GLN A 372 -3.35 -15.53 0.87
N THR A 373 -2.36 -16.39 0.57
CA THR A 373 -2.25 -17.06 -0.73
C THR A 373 -3.47 -17.96 -0.99
N ARG A 374 -3.87 -18.79 -0.01
CA ARG A 374 -5.06 -19.64 -0.15
C ARG A 374 -6.34 -18.82 -0.33
N LEU A 375 -6.50 -17.74 0.43
CA LEU A 375 -7.64 -16.82 0.29
C LEU A 375 -7.69 -16.21 -1.11
N PHE A 376 -6.56 -15.69 -1.58
CA PHE A 376 -6.45 -15.09 -2.89
C PHE A 376 -6.79 -16.10 -3.98
N ASP A 377 -6.12 -17.26 -4.00
CA ASP A 377 -6.34 -18.27 -5.02
C ASP A 377 -7.79 -18.81 -5.02
N ALA A 378 -8.39 -18.99 -3.83
CA ALA A 378 -9.80 -19.37 -3.71
C ALA A 378 -10.75 -18.28 -4.23
N LEU A 379 -10.43 -17.01 -3.98
CA LEU A 379 -11.19 -15.87 -4.48
C LEU A 379 -11.11 -15.79 -6.01
N ILE A 380 -9.91 -15.92 -6.59
CA ILE A 380 -9.73 -15.87 -8.04
C ILE A 380 -10.48 -17.02 -8.74
N ARG A 381 -10.41 -18.24 -8.19
CA ARG A 381 -11.22 -19.38 -8.63
C ARG A 381 -12.72 -19.12 -8.57
N ALA A 382 -13.22 -18.66 -7.43
CA ALA A 382 -14.65 -18.46 -7.21
C ALA A 382 -15.26 -17.43 -8.18
N TYR A 383 -14.46 -16.45 -8.61
CA TYR A 383 -14.88 -15.43 -9.57
C TYR A 383 -14.54 -15.78 -11.03
N GLY A 384 -13.94 -16.95 -11.30
CA GLY A 384 -13.59 -17.40 -12.65
C GLY A 384 -12.55 -16.52 -13.33
N LYS A 385 -11.50 -16.12 -12.59
CA LYS A 385 -10.51 -15.13 -13.04
C LYS A 385 -9.08 -15.65 -13.07
N GLU A 386 -8.94 -16.96 -13.22
CA GLU A 386 -7.65 -17.64 -13.25
C GLU A 386 -6.85 -17.30 -14.51
N ASP A 387 -7.52 -16.90 -15.59
CA ASP A 387 -6.88 -16.57 -16.86
C ASP A 387 -6.30 -15.15 -16.87
N PHE A 388 -5.06 -15.04 -17.37
CA PHE A 388 -4.47 -13.77 -17.75
C PHE A 388 -5.24 -13.21 -18.96
N PRO A 389 -5.64 -11.93 -18.98
CA PRO A 389 -5.81 -11.26 -20.25
C PRO A 389 -4.43 -11.24 -20.92
N GLU A 390 -4.25 -12.01 -22.00
CA GLU A 390 -3.01 -12.04 -22.79
C GLU A 390 -2.58 -10.63 -23.25
N ASP A 391 -3.50 -9.66 -23.22
CA ASP A 391 -3.30 -8.27 -23.66
C ASP A 391 -3.31 -7.21 -22.53
N ALA A 392 -3.08 -7.57 -21.26
CA ALA A 392 -2.94 -6.54 -20.24
C ALA A 392 -1.65 -5.71 -20.49
N PRO A 393 -1.73 -4.41 -20.81
CA PRO A 393 -0.54 -3.61 -21.05
C PRO A 393 0.34 -3.67 -19.80
N GLN A 394 1.58 -4.12 -20.00
CA GLN A 394 2.65 -3.95 -19.04
C GLN A 394 2.85 -2.44 -18.90
N SER A 395 2.22 -1.86 -17.89
CA SER A 395 2.39 -0.46 -17.50
C SER A 395 3.77 -0.23 -16.90
#